data_AF-A0A1G7NJU2-F1
#
_entry.id   AF-A0A1G7NJU2-F1
#
_cell.length_a   1.000
_cell.length_b   1.000
_cell.length_c   1.000
_cell.angle_alpha   90.00
_cell.angle_beta   90.00
_cell.angle_gamma   90.00
#
_symmetry.space_group_name_H-M   'P 1'
#
loop_
_entity.id
_entity.type
_entity.pdbx_description
1 polymer ?
#
loop_
_entity_poly.entity_id
_entity_poly.type
_entity_poly.pdbx_seq_one_letter_code
_entity_poly.pdbx_strand_id
1 'polypeptide(L)'
;MCGRYASTKAPTDLAEEFTAVDAVTEKAGEERGPDYNVAPTRDVVAVVQRHPRDADGTPDPDTTERSLRLVRWGLVPSWAKDPSAGARMINARSETAAEKPAFRRALAARRCLLPADGWYEWQRRAATKDHKASKQPYFTRYADGRSLAMAGLWEFWRPKDGELLEKYPHGLVTATVLTTEAVGPLAQVHDRMPLVLPPDAWAAWLDPDTDGKDAEVARWLAPPSPELVRTLRIVPVSDKVNSVRNNSPELLEEIDPSQVEEPIQLDLLS
;
A
#
# COMPACT_ATOMS: atom_id res chain seq x y z
N MET A 1 -3.20 -0.12 11.63
CA MET A 1 -2.02 0.26 10.81
C MET A 1 -1.94 -0.81 9.75
N CYS A 2 -2.01 -0.44 8.47
CA CYS A 2 -2.11 -1.40 7.36
C CYS A 2 -0.82 -2.22 7.21
N GLY A 3 -0.78 -3.39 7.84
CA GLY A 3 0.38 -4.30 7.86
C GLY A 3 0.18 -5.57 7.04
N ARG A 4 -0.96 -5.74 6.37
CA ARG A 4 -1.22 -6.90 5.50
C ARG A 4 -2.28 -6.55 4.45
N TYR A 5 -2.12 -7.02 3.23
CA TYR A 5 -3.09 -6.82 2.15
C TYR A 5 -3.07 -7.99 1.17
N ALA A 6 -3.99 -7.98 0.20
CA ALA A 6 -4.03 -8.96 -0.88
C ALA A 6 -3.78 -8.29 -2.23
N SER A 7 -3.02 -8.95 -3.10
CA SER A 7 -2.70 -8.53 -4.46
C SER A 7 -2.61 -9.78 -5.33
N THR A 8 -3.74 -10.11 -5.95
CA THR A 8 -3.99 -11.38 -6.64
C THR A 8 -4.07 -11.23 -8.16
N LYS A 9 -4.42 -10.03 -8.64
CA LYS A 9 -4.45 -9.71 -10.07
C LYS A 9 -3.08 -9.81 -10.72
N ALA A 10 -3.06 -10.27 -11.96
CA ALA A 10 -1.85 -10.32 -12.76
C ALA A 10 -1.32 -8.90 -13.04
N PRO A 11 0.00 -8.70 -13.21
CA PRO A 11 0.55 -7.41 -13.60
C PRO A 11 -0.08 -6.83 -14.88
N THR A 12 -0.47 -7.67 -15.84
CA THR A 12 -1.16 -7.24 -17.07
C THR A 12 -2.52 -6.61 -16.79
N ASP A 13 -3.32 -7.21 -15.90
CA ASP A 13 -4.64 -6.68 -15.53
C ASP A 13 -4.50 -5.37 -14.77
N LEU A 14 -3.50 -5.28 -13.89
CA LEU A 14 -3.17 -4.04 -13.18
C LEU A 14 -2.66 -2.96 -14.14
N ALA A 15 -1.91 -3.33 -15.17
CA ALA A 15 -1.41 -2.39 -16.17
C ALA A 15 -2.56 -1.77 -16.97
N GLU A 16 -3.56 -2.57 -17.35
CA GLU A 16 -4.78 -2.09 -17.97
C GLU A 16 -5.58 -1.19 -17.00
N GLU A 17 -5.87 -1.67 -15.78
CA GLU A 17 -6.68 -0.96 -14.79
C GLU A 17 -6.10 0.41 -14.40
N PHE A 18 -4.76 0.52 -14.32
CA PHE A 18 -4.07 1.75 -13.96
C PHE A 18 -3.57 2.57 -15.16
N THR A 19 -3.85 2.13 -16.40
CA THR A 19 -3.34 2.74 -17.64
C THR A 19 -1.82 2.93 -17.58
N ALA A 20 -1.10 1.84 -17.36
CA ALA A 20 0.33 1.80 -17.12
C ALA A 20 1.02 0.77 -18.02
N VAL A 21 2.31 0.97 -18.27
CA VAL A 21 3.17 -0.04 -18.91
C VAL A 21 3.53 -1.13 -17.90
N ASP A 22 3.39 -2.40 -18.28
CA ASP A 22 3.85 -3.53 -17.46
C ASP A 22 5.36 -3.72 -17.58
N ALA A 23 6.10 -3.01 -16.74
CA ALA A 23 7.55 -3.19 -16.64
C ALA A 23 7.98 -4.10 -15.47
N VAL A 24 7.03 -4.87 -14.92
CA VAL A 24 7.30 -5.93 -13.94
C VAL A 24 7.69 -7.20 -14.69
N THR A 25 6.86 -7.60 -15.66
CA THR A 25 7.04 -8.84 -16.42
C THR A 25 8.31 -8.81 -17.27
N GLU A 26 8.72 -7.64 -17.76
CA GLU A 26 9.97 -7.45 -18.51
C GLU A 26 11.24 -7.80 -17.70
N LYS A 27 11.21 -7.67 -16.37
CA LYS A 27 12.37 -7.91 -15.49
C LYS A 27 12.34 -9.23 -14.73
N ALA A 28 11.15 -9.75 -14.45
CA ALA A 28 11.00 -10.89 -13.54
C ALA A 28 11.31 -12.24 -14.20
N GLY A 29 11.13 -12.38 -15.52
CA GLY A 29 11.29 -13.66 -16.23
C GLY A 29 10.29 -14.77 -15.82
N GLU A 30 9.51 -14.55 -14.75
CA GLU A 30 8.51 -15.45 -14.18
C GLU A 30 7.21 -14.68 -13.91
N GLU A 31 6.06 -15.31 -14.18
CA GLU A 31 4.74 -14.77 -13.84
C GLU A 31 4.56 -14.72 -12.32
N ARG A 32 4.26 -13.54 -11.79
CA ARG A 32 3.91 -13.36 -10.37
C ARG A 32 2.50 -13.92 -10.14
N GLY A 33 2.42 -15.06 -9.45
CA GLY A 33 1.16 -15.62 -9.00
C GLY A 33 0.45 -14.75 -7.94
N PRO A 34 -0.82 -15.06 -7.64
CA PRO A 34 -1.61 -14.29 -6.68
C PRO A 34 -1.04 -14.38 -5.26
N ASP A 35 -1.05 -13.26 -4.54
CA ASP A 35 -0.69 -13.19 -3.12
C ASP A 35 -1.87 -12.68 -2.30
N TYR A 36 -2.53 -13.59 -1.60
CA TYR A 36 -3.66 -13.36 -0.72
C TYR A 36 -3.24 -12.81 0.65
N ASN A 37 -1.94 -12.83 0.97
CA ASN A 37 -1.41 -12.52 2.29
C ASN A 37 -0.07 -11.77 2.23
N VAL A 38 -0.06 -10.65 1.50
CA VAL A 38 1.12 -9.81 1.32
C VAL A 38 1.56 -9.28 2.68
N ALA A 39 2.78 -9.63 3.07
CA ALA A 39 3.42 -9.19 4.30
C ALA A 39 4.54 -8.18 4.03
N PRO A 40 4.90 -7.36 5.04
CA PRO A 40 6.03 -6.44 4.92
C PRO A 40 7.32 -7.10 4.46
N THR A 41 8.20 -6.30 3.88
CA THR A 41 9.54 -6.65 3.40
C THR A 41 9.58 -7.60 2.19
N ARG A 42 8.42 -7.99 1.67
CA ARG A 42 8.24 -8.64 0.36
C ARG A 42 8.33 -7.62 -0.77
N ASP A 43 8.61 -8.10 -1.97
CA ASP A 43 8.47 -7.31 -3.18
C ASP A 43 7.00 -7.26 -3.61
N VAL A 44 6.58 -6.06 -3.98
CA VAL A 44 5.19 -5.71 -4.30
C VAL A 44 5.15 -4.85 -5.55
N VAL A 45 4.01 -4.86 -6.24
CA VAL A 45 3.78 -4.01 -7.40
C VAL A 45 3.46 -2.59 -6.92
N ALA A 46 4.12 -1.60 -7.52
CA ALA A 46 3.81 -0.20 -7.38
C ALA A 46 3.61 0.43 -8.76
N VAL A 47 2.59 1.28 -8.87
CA VAL A 47 2.37 2.16 -10.02
C VAL A 47 3.15 3.44 -9.76
N VAL A 48 4.03 3.83 -10.68
CA VAL A 48 4.79 5.08 -10.65
C VAL A 48 4.61 5.83 -11.96
N GLN A 49 4.68 7.15 -11.93
CA GLN A 49 4.84 7.96 -13.14
C GLN A 49 6.17 8.68 -13.09
N ARG A 50 6.96 8.57 -14.15
CA ARG A 50 8.33 9.08 -14.21
C ARG A 50 8.66 9.50 -15.63
N HIS A 51 9.59 10.45 -15.75
CA HIS A 51 10.30 10.71 -17.00
C HIS A 51 11.08 9.45 -17.43
N PRO A 52 10.80 8.87 -18.61
CA PRO A 52 11.59 7.79 -19.19
C PRO A 52 13.06 8.19 -19.28
N ARG A 53 13.96 7.20 -19.20
CA ARG A 53 15.41 7.45 -19.25
C ARG A 53 16.02 6.74 -20.45
N ASP A 54 16.94 7.43 -21.11
CA ASP A 54 17.77 6.85 -22.16
C ASP A 54 18.79 5.84 -21.60
N ALA A 55 19.61 5.28 -22.49
CA ALA A 55 20.63 4.29 -22.14
C ALA A 55 21.70 4.82 -21.16
N ASP A 56 21.95 6.14 -21.16
CA ASP A 56 22.89 6.80 -20.25
C ASP A 56 22.22 7.20 -18.93
N GLY A 57 20.91 6.95 -18.79
CA GLY A 57 20.12 7.27 -17.62
C GLY A 57 19.64 8.71 -17.57
N THR A 58 19.75 9.48 -18.65
CA THR A 58 19.24 10.85 -18.74
C THR A 58 17.73 10.82 -18.91
N PRO A 59 16.95 11.53 -18.08
CA PRO A 59 15.50 11.60 -18.24
C PRO A 59 15.14 12.48 -19.45
N ASP A 60 14.14 12.06 -20.23
CA ASP A 60 13.45 12.93 -21.18
C ASP A 60 12.50 13.84 -20.39
N PRO A 61 12.75 15.15 -20.30
CA PRO A 61 11.93 16.06 -19.49
C PRO A 61 10.57 16.38 -20.09
N ASP A 62 10.35 16.06 -21.37
CA ASP A 62 9.13 16.44 -22.10
C ASP A 62 8.07 15.34 -22.09
N THR A 63 8.39 14.15 -21.56
CA THR A 63 7.49 13.00 -21.55
C THR A 63 7.46 12.31 -20.20
N THR A 64 6.28 11.86 -19.77
CA THR A 64 6.16 11.00 -18.58
C THR A 64 5.48 9.69 -18.95
N GLU A 65 5.90 8.61 -18.30
CA GLU A 65 5.33 7.28 -18.45
C GLU A 65 4.84 6.77 -17.10
N ARG A 66 3.59 6.31 -17.07
CA ARG A 66 3.08 5.52 -15.95
C ARG A 66 3.44 4.06 -16.17
N SER A 67 4.04 3.42 -15.16
CA SER A 67 4.53 2.05 -15.26
C SER A 67 4.32 1.28 -13.96
N LEU A 68 4.12 -0.03 -14.07
CA LEU A 68 4.22 -0.95 -12.95
C LEU A 68 5.68 -1.29 -12.69
N ARG A 69 6.08 -1.27 -11.42
CA ARG A 69 7.43 -1.62 -10.97
C ARG A 69 7.37 -2.52 -9.75
N LEU A 70 8.31 -3.45 -9.63
CA LEU A 70 8.54 -4.16 -8.38
C LEU A 70 9.34 -3.30 -7.41
N VAL A 71 8.84 -3.19 -6.19
CA VAL A 71 9.47 -2.46 -5.09
C VAL A 71 9.36 -3.27 -3.81
N ARG A 72 10.34 -3.15 -2.90
CA ARG A 72 10.26 -3.80 -1.59
C ARG A 72 9.38 -3.00 -0.64
N TRP A 73 8.38 -3.61 -0.02
CA TRP A 73 7.53 -2.93 0.95
C TRP A 73 8.24 -2.75 2.30
N GLY A 74 8.51 -1.51 2.67
CA GLY A 74 9.30 -1.10 3.82
C GLY A 74 10.36 -0.10 3.38
N LEU A 75 10.04 1.19 3.45
CA LEU A 75 10.88 2.25 2.88
C LEU A 75 12.23 2.34 3.58
N VAL A 76 13.30 2.32 2.80
CA VAL A 76 14.67 2.52 3.28
C VAL A 76 15.11 3.92 2.84
N PRO A 77 15.29 4.87 3.78
CA PRO A 77 15.78 6.19 3.42
C PRO A 77 17.16 6.10 2.78
N SER A 78 17.46 6.96 1.81
CA SER A 78 18.73 6.93 1.08
C SER A 78 19.99 7.10 1.95
N TRP A 79 19.85 7.64 3.16
CA TRP A 79 20.91 7.81 4.15
C TRP A 79 21.02 6.66 5.16
N ALA A 80 20.13 5.66 5.10
CA ALA A 80 20.17 4.51 6.00
C ALA A 80 21.47 3.72 5.79
N LYS A 81 22.03 3.21 6.90
CA LYS A 81 23.23 2.36 6.84
C LYS A 81 22.92 0.93 6.38
N ASP A 82 21.71 0.47 6.65
CA ASP A 82 21.29 -0.93 6.46
C ASP A 82 19.80 -1.00 6.08
N PRO A 83 19.38 -1.93 5.20
CA PRO A 83 18.02 -2.01 4.70
C PRO A 83 16.99 -2.52 5.73
N SER A 84 17.41 -3.07 6.88
CA SER A 84 16.51 -3.46 7.97
C SER A 84 15.73 -2.27 8.56
N ALA A 85 16.20 -1.03 8.33
CA ALA A 85 15.42 0.17 8.65
C ALA A 85 14.02 0.14 8.02
N GLY A 86 13.88 -0.45 6.83
CA GLY A 86 12.61 -0.56 6.11
C GLY A 86 11.53 -1.34 6.83
N ALA A 87 11.89 -2.33 7.66
CA ALA A 87 10.92 -3.12 8.42
C ALA A 87 10.08 -2.26 9.40
N ARG A 88 10.60 -1.09 9.80
CA ARG A 88 9.91 -0.13 10.68
C ARG A 88 9.20 0.99 9.91
N MET A 89 9.32 1.02 8.59
CA MET A 89 8.83 2.09 7.71
C MET A 89 7.86 1.56 6.64
N ILE A 90 7.08 0.55 7.01
CA ILE A 90 6.06 -0.06 6.14
C ILE A 90 4.88 0.88 5.91
N ASN A 91 4.65 1.81 6.85
CA ASN A 91 3.68 2.88 6.73
C ASN A 91 4.30 4.24 7.07
N ALA A 92 3.74 5.29 6.48
CA ALA A 92 3.97 6.68 6.86
C ALA A 92 2.63 7.34 7.17
N ARG A 93 2.59 8.22 8.18
CA ARG A 93 1.39 9.01 8.50
C ARG A 93 1.29 10.19 7.55
N SER A 94 0.21 10.26 6.77
CA SER A 94 -0.04 11.32 5.78
C SER A 94 0.07 12.72 6.40
N GLU A 95 -0.41 12.87 7.64
CA GLU A 95 -0.45 14.12 8.40
C GLU A 95 0.94 14.69 8.70
N THR A 96 1.97 13.84 8.74
CA THR A 96 3.33 14.25 9.13
C THR A 96 4.39 13.87 8.09
N ALA A 97 4.02 13.20 6.99
CA ALA A 97 4.97 12.72 6.00
C ALA A 97 5.82 13.85 5.39
N ALA A 98 5.23 15.04 5.21
CA ALA A 98 5.90 16.24 4.70
C ALA A 98 6.99 16.80 5.64
N GLU A 99 6.94 16.46 6.93
CA GLU A 99 7.86 16.97 7.95
C GLU A 99 8.98 15.98 8.26
N LYS A 100 8.70 14.67 8.19
CA LYS A 100 9.65 13.64 8.61
C LYS A 100 10.80 13.49 7.60
N PRO A 101 12.08 13.51 8.05
CA PRO A 101 13.24 13.36 7.16
C PRO A 101 13.24 12.10 6.30
N ALA A 102 12.65 11.01 6.81
CA ALA A 102 12.53 9.74 6.09
C ALA A 102 11.57 9.81 4.88
N PHE A 103 10.61 10.73 4.88
CA PHE A 103 9.49 10.73 3.91
C PHE A 103 9.39 12.02 3.10
N ARG A 104 9.75 13.18 3.67
CA ARG A 104 9.51 14.50 3.04
C ARG A 104 10.05 14.64 1.62
N ARG A 105 11.22 14.05 1.33
CA ARG A 105 11.83 14.09 -0.01
C ARG A 105 11.14 13.14 -0.98
N ALA A 106 10.63 12.02 -0.48
CA ALA A 106 9.89 11.05 -1.28
C ALA A 106 8.48 11.58 -1.57
N LEU A 107 7.83 12.22 -0.60
CA LEU A 107 6.55 12.90 -0.83
C LEU A 107 6.64 13.99 -1.91
N ALA A 108 7.76 14.73 -1.94
CA ALA A 108 7.95 15.79 -2.92
C ALA A 108 7.97 15.31 -4.38
N ALA A 109 8.55 14.14 -4.68
CA ALA A 109 8.82 13.74 -6.08
C ALA A 109 8.83 12.22 -6.37
N ARG A 110 8.58 11.38 -5.36
CA ARG A 110 8.62 9.91 -5.46
C ARG A 110 7.37 9.31 -4.84
N ARG A 111 6.23 9.72 -5.39
CA ARG A 111 4.92 9.18 -5.05
C ARG A 111 4.63 7.96 -5.91
N CYS A 112 3.86 7.02 -5.35
CA CYS A 112 3.39 5.83 -6.05
C CYS A 112 1.98 5.47 -5.59
N LEU A 113 1.35 4.55 -6.31
CA LEU A 113 0.18 3.81 -5.85
C LEU A 113 0.60 2.36 -5.62
N LEU A 114 0.12 1.73 -4.56
CA LEU A 114 0.24 0.30 -4.33
C LEU A 114 -1.14 -0.34 -4.60
N PRO A 115 -1.32 -1.03 -5.74
CA PRO A 115 -2.55 -1.75 -6.04
C PRO A 115 -2.78 -2.89 -5.05
N ALA A 116 -4.02 -3.06 -4.62
CA ALA A 116 -4.45 -4.16 -3.76
C ALA A 116 -5.90 -4.55 -4.07
N ASP A 117 -6.25 -5.83 -3.93
CA ASP A 117 -7.65 -6.26 -3.92
C ASP A 117 -8.37 -5.71 -2.69
N GLY A 118 -7.63 -5.58 -1.60
CA GLY A 118 -8.11 -5.13 -0.30
C GLY A 118 -7.00 -5.20 0.74
N TRP A 119 -7.22 -4.59 1.91
CA TRP A 119 -6.31 -4.70 3.05
C TRP A 119 -6.96 -5.41 4.22
N TYR A 120 -6.12 -5.95 5.10
CA TYR A 120 -6.56 -6.55 6.34
C TYR A 120 -6.27 -5.65 7.52
N GLU A 121 -7.17 -5.66 8.50
CA GLU A 121 -6.98 -4.98 9.77
C GLU A 121 -7.64 -5.76 10.90
N TRP A 122 -7.10 -5.64 12.12
CA TRP A 122 -7.55 -6.44 13.25
C TRP A 122 -8.27 -5.59 14.28
N GLN A 123 -9.57 -5.83 14.43
CA GLN A 123 -10.34 -5.29 15.52
C GLN A 123 -9.86 -5.91 16.83
N ARG A 124 -9.38 -5.07 17.74
CA ARG A 124 -8.96 -5.50 19.08
C ARG A 124 -10.17 -5.63 19.98
N ARG A 125 -10.29 -6.76 20.67
CA ARG A 125 -11.32 -6.99 21.68
C ARG A 125 -10.67 -7.05 23.05
N ALA A 126 -11.22 -6.28 23.99
CA ALA A 126 -10.76 -6.30 25.36
C ALA A 126 -11.10 -7.65 26.02
N ALA A 127 -10.30 -8.05 27.00
CA ALA A 127 -10.67 -9.19 27.83
C ALA A 127 -11.93 -8.84 28.64
N THR A 128 -12.87 -9.78 28.70
CA THR A 128 -14.02 -9.72 29.62
C THR A 128 -13.79 -10.70 30.76
N LYS A 129 -14.76 -10.81 31.69
CA LYS A 129 -14.67 -11.82 32.76
C LYS A 129 -14.63 -13.25 32.22
N ASP A 130 -15.27 -13.46 31.07
CA ASP A 130 -15.51 -14.79 30.50
C ASP A 130 -14.64 -15.07 29.26
N HIS A 131 -14.07 -14.05 28.61
CA HIS A 131 -13.28 -14.18 27.38
C HIS A 131 -11.92 -13.46 27.48
N LYS A 132 -10.87 -14.10 26.95
CA LYS A 132 -9.54 -13.47 26.82
C LYS A 132 -9.55 -12.41 25.72
N ALA A 133 -8.67 -11.42 25.86
CA ALA A 133 -8.44 -10.45 24.79
C ALA A 133 -8.11 -11.18 23.48
N SER A 134 -8.79 -10.79 22.41
CA SER A 134 -8.70 -11.43 21.11
C SER A 134 -8.64 -10.38 20.01
N LYS A 135 -8.44 -10.83 18.77
CA LYS A 135 -8.43 -9.98 17.59
C LYS A 135 -9.21 -10.64 16.46
N GLN A 136 -10.15 -9.90 15.88
CA GLN A 136 -10.88 -10.32 14.69
C GLN A 136 -10.27 -9.65 13.45
N PRO A 137 -9.73 -10.40 12.48
CA PRO A 137 -9.34 -9.82 11.21
C PRO A 137 -10.58 -9.47 10.37
N TYR A 138 -10.52 -8.28 9.77
CA TYR A 138 -11.44 -7.82 8.75
C TYR A 138 -10.67 -7.59 7.46
N PHE A 139 -11.31 -7.84 6.32
CA PHE A 139 -10.82 -7.49 5.01
C PHE A 139 -11.67 -6.37 4.42
N THR A 140 -11.02 -5.30 3.96
CA THR A 140 -11.70 -4.17 3.32
C THR A 140 -11.33 -4.09 1.85
N ARG A 141 -12.35 -4.02 0.98
CA ARG A 141 -12.22 -3.96 -0.49
C ARG A 141 -13.32 -3.12 -1.11
N TYR A 142 -13.19 -2.74 -2.38
CA TYR A 142 -14.35 -2.23 -3.13
C TYR A 142 -15.40 -3.35 -3.33
N ALA A 143 -16.67 -2.96 -3.35
CA ALA A 143 -17.78 -3.90 -3.57
C ALA A 143 -17.79 -4.51 -4.97
N ASP A 144 -17.25 -3.80 -5.96
CA ASP A 144 -17.28 -4.14 -7.39
C ASP A 144 -16.06 -4.95 -7.86
N GLY A 145 -15.11 -5.29 -6.96
CA GLY A 145 -13.93 -6.10 -7.26
C GLY A 145 -12.79 -5.36 -7.98
N ARG A 146 -12.89 -4.05 -8.20
CA ARG A 146 -11.77 -3.25 -8.68
C ARG A 146 -10.66 -3.14 -7.63
N SER A 147 -9.45 -2.80 -8.07
CA SER A 147 -8.30 -2.61 -7.19
C SER A 147 -8.40 -1.32 -6.39
N LEU A 148 -8.04 -1.39 -5.12
CA LEU A 148 -7.68 -0.22 -4.32
C LEU A 148 -6.36 0.36 -4.83
N ALA A 149 -6.25 1.69 -4.81
CA ALA A 149 -5.01 2.40 -5.02
C ALA A 149 -4.55 3.00 -3.69
N MET A 150 -3.72 2.28 -2.94
CA MET A 150 -3.15 2.82 -1.70
C MET A 150 -2.05 3.82 -2.04
N ALA A 151 -2.19 5.07 -1.60
CA ALA A 151 -1.16 6.08 -1.77
C ALA A 151 0.13 5.62 -1.07
N GLY A 152 1.25 5.72 -1.77
CA GLY A 152 2.54 5.37 -1.25
C GLY A 152 3.64 6.34 -1.64
N LEU A 153 4.77 6.18 -0.97
CA LEU A 153 6.01 6.86 -1.31
C LEU A 153 7.06 5.80 -1.59
N TRP A 154 7.98 6.08 -2.51
CA TRP A 154 9.10 5.20 -2.81
C TRP A 154 10.45 5.90 -2.67
N GLU A 155 11.48 5.10 -2.42
CA GLU A 155 12.87 5.55 -2.35
C GLU A 155 13.81 4.59 -3.05
N PHE A 156 14.91 5.14 -3.53
CA PHE A 156 16.07 4.36 -3.96
C PHE A 156 17.14 4.43 -2.88
N TRP A 157 17.56 3.25 -2.41
CA TRP A 157 18.65 3.11 -1.47
C TRP A 157 19.76 2.27 -2.10
N ARG A 158 21.00 2.75 -2.00
CA ARG A 158 22.18 1.97 -2.40
C ARG A 158 23.24 2.12 -1.31
N PRO A 159 23.81 1.01 -0.81
CA PRO A 159 24.94 1.06 0.11
C PRO A 159 26.15 1.68 -0.59
N LYS A 160 27.01 2.34 0.18
CA LYS A 160 28.18 3.05 -0.38
C LYS A 160 29.36 2.13 -0.64
N ASP A 161 29.55 1.14 0.23
CA ASP A 161 30.70 0.23 0.24
C ASP A 161 30.39 -1.06 1.04
N GLY A 162 31.36 -1.97 1.08
CA GLY A 162 31.35 -3.19 1.90
C GLY A 162 30.44 -4.32 1.40
N GLU A 163 30.22 -5.31 2.26
CA GLU A 163 29.43 -6.52 1.95
C GLU A 163 28.00 -6.22 1.49
N LEU A 164 27.40 -5.11 1.97
CA LEU A 164 26.08 -4.69 1.52
C LEU A 164 26.07 -4.25 0.06
N LEU A 165 27.16 -3.64 -0.45
CA LEU A 165 27.27 -3.27 -1.86
C LEU A 165 27.39 -4.49 -2.77
N GLU A 166 28.08 -5.53 -2.33
CA GLU A 166 28.12 -6.82 -3.04
C GLU A 166 26.74 -7.49 -3.08
N LYS A 167 25.99 -7.39 -1.98
CA LYS A 167 24.63 -7.94 -1.88
C LYS A 167 23.59 -7.14 -2.67
N TYR A 168 23.75 -5.82 -2.76
CA TYR A 168 22.83 -4.91 -3.44
C TYR A 168 23.57 -4.02 -4.46
N PRO A 169 24.22 -4.61 -5.48
CA PRO A 169 25.09 -3.88 -6.40
C PRO A 169 24.31 -2.84 -7.23
N HIS A 170 23.02 -3.09 -7.47
CA HIS A 170 22.10 -2.21 -8.17
C HIS A 170 21.21 -1.37 -7.23
N GLY A 171 21.42 -1.46 -5.92
CA GLY A 171 20.57 -0.85 -4.90
C GLY A 171 19.20 -1.54 -4.74
N LEU A 172 18.33 -0.90 -3.97
CA LEU A 172 16.97 -1.31 -3.67
C LEU A 172 16.00 -0.17 -3.95
N VAL A 173 14.91 -0.48 -4.65
CA VAL A 173 13.74 0.38 -4.68
C VAL A 173 12.78 -0.10 -3.61
N THR A 174 12.37 0.80 -2.73
CA THR A 174 11.56 0.46 -1.55
C THR A 174 10.36 1.40 -1.46
N ALA A 175 9.26 0.95 -0.87
CA ALA A 175 8.04 1.75 -0.76
C ALA A 175 7.40 1.69 0.63
N THR A 176 6.59 2.68 0.95
CA THR A 176 5.77 2.74 2.16
C THR A 176 4.34 3.10 1.79
N VAL A 177 3.37 2.60 2.55
CA VAL A 177 1.95 2.95 2.38
C VAL A 177 1.64 4.15 3.27
N LEU A 178 1.06 5.20 2.71
CA LEU A 178 0.52 6.30 3.49
C LEU A 178 -0.73 5.84 4.24
N THR A 179 -0.84 6.29 5.48
CA THR A 179 -1.98 6.01 6.36
C THR A 179 -2.57 7.31 6.86
N THR A 180 -3.85 7.26 7.19
CA THR A 180 -4.63 8.37 7.72
C THR A 180 -5.46 7.88 8.92
N GLU A 181 -6.11 8.79 9.64
CA GLU A 181 -7.20 8.44 10.55
C GLU A 181 -8.28 7.64 9.82
N ALA A 182 -8.79 6.60 10.47
CA ALA A 182 -9.87 5.79 9.91
C ALA A 182 -11.19 6.57 9.87
N VAL A 183 -11.93 6.42 8.77
CA VAL A 183 -13.17 7.16 8.52
C VAL A 183 -14.37 6.22 8.65
N GLY A 184 -15.43 6.69 9.32
CA GLY A 184 -16.70 5.97 9.43
C GLY A 184 -16.56 4.58 10.08
N PRO A 185 -17.19 3.53 9.53
CA PRO A 185 -17.15 2.18 10.10
C PRO A 185 -15.75 1.59 10.28
N LEU A 186 -14.76 2.01 9.48
CA LEU A 186 -13.38 1.55 9.60
C LEU A 186 -12.76 1.90 10.96
N ALA A 187 -13.20 2.98 11.59
CA ALA A 187 -12.75 3.38 12.92
C ALA A 187 -13.17 2.39 14.02
N GLN A 188 -14.21 1.57 13.78
CA GLN A 188 -14.60 0.49 14.68
C GLN A 188 -13.64 -0.71 14.62
N VAL A 189 -12.86 -0.83 13.54
CA VAL A 189 -11.83 -1.88 13.38
C VAL A 189 -10.48 -1.42 13.90
N HIS A 190 -10.04 -0.22 13.49
CA HIS A 190 -8.77 0.36 13.90
C HIS A 190 -8.81 1.88 13.73
N ASP A 191 -8.06 2.60 14.56
CA ASP A 191 -7.94 4.07 14.48
C ASP A 191 -7.26 4.60 13.21
N ARG A 192 -6.74 3.71 12.34
CA ARG A 192 -5.98 4.06 11.14
C ARG A 192 -6.38 3.18 9.97
N MET A 193 -6.34 3.76 8.77
CA MET A 193 -6.55 3.06 7.50
C MET A 193 -5.46 3.46 6.48
N PRO A 194 -5.22 2.67 5.42
CA PRO A 194 -4.42 3.15 4.30
C PRO A 194 -5.12 4.34 3.64
N LEU A 195 -4.33 5.29 3.13
CA LEU A 195 -4.83 6.41 2.34
C LEU A 195 -5.19 5.89 0.94
N VAL A 196 -6.46 5.57 0.71
CA VAL A 196 -6.97 5.09 -0.57
C VAL A 196 -7.30 6.29 -1.46
N LEU A 197 -6.77 6.30 -2.69
CA LEU A 197 -7.02 7.36 -3.66
C LEU A 197 -8.01 6.93 -4.75
N PRO A 198 -9.03 7.76 -5.05
CA PRO A 198 -9.91 7.53 -6.19
C PRO A 198 -9.17 7.78 -7.53
N PRO A 199 -9.68 7.25 -8.67
CA PRO A 199 -8.99 7.34 -9.96
C PRO A 199 -8.68 8.75 -10.44
N ASP A 200 -9.57 9.70 -10.17
CA ASP A 200 -9.42 11.11 -10.50
C ASP A 200 -8.28 11.79 -9.73
N ALA A 201 -7.82 11.19 -8.63
CA ALA A 201 -6.64 11.65 -7.89
C ALA A 201 -5.32 11.14 -8.47
N TRP A 202 -5.32 10.04 -9.24
CA TRP A 202 -4.10 9.31 -9.59
C TRP A 202 -3.13 10.14 -10.43
N ALA A 203 -3.63 10.92 -11.40
CA ALA A 203 -2.78 11.74 -12.27
C ALA A 203 -2.02 12.81 -11.47
N ALA A 204 -2.73 13.62 -10.69
CA ALA A 204 -2.12 14.63 -9.84
C ALA A 204 -1.19 14.02 -8.79
N TRP A 205 -1.59 12.90 -8.18
CA TRP A 205 -0.77 12.20 -7.19
C TRP A 205 0.53 11.64 -7.78
N LEU A 206 0.51 11.11 -9.00
CA LEU A 206 1.68 10.47 -9.60
C LEU A 206 2.59 11.42 -10.37
N ASP A 207 2.11 12.62 -10.73
CA ASP A 207 2.84 13.60 -11.51
C ASP A 207 4.24 13.90 -10.92
N PRO A 208 5.35 13.56 -11.63
CA PRO A 208 6.69 13.80 -11.13
C PRO A 208 7.09 15.28 -11.11
N ASP A 209 6.37 16.15 -11.82
CA ASP A 209 6.72 17.56 -11.99
C ASP A 209 6.02 18.49 -10.98
N THR A 210 5.00 17.98 -10.31
CA THR A 210 4.30 18.69 -9.23
C THR A 210 4.89 18.33 -7.86
N ASP A 211 5.36 19.33 -7.11
CA ASP A 211 5.88 19.14 -5.75
C ASP A 211 4.77 18.65 -4.81
N GLY A 212 5.11 17.75 -3.89
CA GLY A 212 4.14 17.20 -2.93
C GLY A 212 3.51 18.21 -1.96
N LYS A 213 4.06 19.43 -1.86
CA LYS A 213 3.48 20.56 -1.10
C LYS A 213 2.55 21.43 -1.94
N ASP A 214 2.52 21.22 -3.26
CA ASP A 214 1.54 21.88 -4.11
C ASP A 214 0.13 21.55 -3.61
N ALA A 215 -0.77 22.53 -3.67
CA ALA A 215 -2.13 22.39 -3.18
C ALA A 215 -2.89 21.24 -3.88
N GLU A 216 -2.59 20.98 -5.15
CA GLU A 216 -3.23 19.91 -5.93
C GLU A 216 -2.87 18.51 -5.45
N VAL A 217 -1.66 18.32 -4.90
CA VAL A 217 -1.20 17.06 -4.30
C VAL A 217 -1.54 17.01 -2.81
N ALA A 218 -1.32 18.10 -2.08
CA ALA A 218 -1.49 18.17 -0.64
C ALA A 218 -2.94 17.88 -0.21
N ARG A 219 -3.94 18.27 -1.01
CA ARG A 219 -5.36 17.93 -0.74
C ARG A 219 -5.61 16.42 -0.64
N TRP A 220 -4.82 15.61 -1.36
CA TRP A 220 -4.97 14.16 -1.37
C TRP A 220 -4.30 13.47 -0.18
N LEU A 221 -3.62 14.23 0.69
CA LEU A 221 -3.09 13.73 1.97
C LEU A 221 -4.14 13.72 3.09
N ALA A 222 -5.31 14.32 2.86
CA ALA A 222 -6.43 14.26 3.79
C ALA A 222 -7.07 12.84 3.82
N PRO A 223 -7.79 12.48 4.89
CA PRO A 223 -8.55 11.24 4.92
C PRO A 223 -9.50 11.11 3.70
N PRO A 224 -9.71 9.88 3.17
CA PRO A 224 -10.68 9.65 2.09
C PRO A 224 -12.07 10.18 2.43
N SER A 225 -12.81 10.64 1.42
CA SER A 225 -14.16 11.16 1.62
C SER A 225 -15.12 10.08 2.15
N PRO A 226 -16.13 10.45 2.95
CA PRO A 226 -17.17 9.51 3.36
C PRO A 226 -17.85 8.81 2.18
N GLU A 227 -18.00 9.49 1.04
CA GLU A 227 -18.54 8.95 -0.20
C GLU A 227 -17.70 7.78 -0.71
N LEU A 228 -16.37 7.93 -0.74
CA LEU A 228 -15.47 6.84 -1.12
C LEU A 228 -15.59 5.68 -0.15
N VAL A 229 -15.59 5.96 1.16
CA VAL A 229 -15.69 4.91 2.19
C VAL A 229 -16.99 4.11 2.07
N ARG A 230 -18.11 4.74 1.69
CA ARG A 230 -19.38 4.05 1.44
C ARG A 230 -19.34 3.05 0.28
N THR A 231 -18.37 3.17 -0.63
CA THR A 231 -18.16 2.20 -1.73
C THR A 231 -17.34 0.96 -1.31
N LEU A 232 -16.77 0.99 -0.10
CA LEU A 232 -15.98 -0.11 0.45
C LEU A 232 -16.88 -1.08 1.21
N ARG A 233 -16.60 -2.37 1.09
CA ARG A 233 -17.12 -3.42 1.97
C ARG A 233 -16.05 -3.81 2.98
N ILE A 234 -16.47 -3.95 4.23
CA ILE A 234 -15.65 -4.42 5.34
C ILE A 234 -16.26 -5.74 5.79
N VAL A 235 -15.53 -6.84 5.63
CA VAL A 235 -16.04 -8.19 5.92
C VAL A 235 -15.15 -8.90 6.93
N PRO A 236 -15.71 -9.61 7.92
CA PRO A 236 -14.90 -10.42 8.82
C PRO A 236 -14.32 -11.61 8.05
N VAL A 237 -13.07 -11.97 8.33
CA VAL A 237 -12.40 -13.12 7.70
C VAL A 237 -11.81 -14.08 8.74
N SER A 238 -11.32 -15.24 8.30
CA SER A 238 -10.71 -16.23 9.19
C SER A 238 -9.40 -15.74 9.83
N ASP A 239 -9.15 -16.16 11.07
CA ASP A 239 -7.90 -15.93 11.80
C ASP A 239 -6.68 -16.68 11.22
N LYS A 240 -6.89 -17.63 10.29
CA LYS A 240 -5.84 -18.26 9.48
C LYS A 240 -4.89 -17.22 8.90
N VAL A 241 -5.42 -16.05 8.59
CA VAL A 241 -4.69 -14.95 7.98
C VAL A 241 -3.60 -14.34 8.88
N ASN A 242 -3.62 -14.63 10.18
CA ASN A 242 -2.60 -14.22 11.16
C ASN A 242 -1.22 -14.82 10.84
N SER A 243 -1.20 -15.99 10.20
CA SER A 243 0.04 -16.64 9.78
C SER A 243 0.38 -16.24 8.35
N VAL A 244 1.52 -15.55 8.17
CA VAL A 244 2.06 -15.19 6.84
C VAL A 244 2.46 -16.39 5.98
N ARG A 245 2.40 -17.61 6.53
CA ARG A 245 2.61 -18.86 5.77
C ARG A 245 1.36 -19.28 5.02
N ASN A 246 0.19 -18.82 5.43
CA ASN A 246 -1.07 -19.11 4.76
C ASN A 246 -1.22 -18.12 3.60
N ASN A 247 -1.37 -18.63 2.38
CA ASN A 247 -1.53 -17.81 1.18
C ASN A 247 -2.50 -18.50 0.20
N SER A 248 -3.80 -18.39 0.48
CA SER A 248 -4.86 -19.10 -0.24
C SER A 248 -6.10 -18.20 -0.42
N PRO A 249 -6.96 -18.48 -1.43
CA PRO A 249 -8.18 -17.69 -1.68
C PRO A 249 -9.13 -17.60 -0.49
N GLU A 250 -9.22 -18.65 0.33
CA GLU A 250 -10.05 -18.72 1.54
C GLU A 250 -9.76 -17.59 2.56
N LEU A 251 -8.60 -16.92 2.45
CA LEU A 251 -8.27 -15.79 3.31
C LEU A 251 -9.09 -14.53 3.00
N LEU A 252 -9.69 -14.46 1.81
CA LEU A 252 -10.57 -13.38 1.37
C LEU A 252 -12.05 -13.67 1.60
N GLU A 253 -12.38 -14.90 2.02
CA GLU A 253 -13.76 -15.33 2.21
C GLU A 253 -14.33 -14.71 3.50
N GLU A 254 -15.51 -14.12 3.35
CA GLU A 254 -16.29 -13.60 4.47
C GLU A 254 -16.74 -14.77 5.34
N ILE A 255 -16.39 -14.74 6.63
CA ILE A 255 -16.87 -15.73 7.59
C ILE A 255 -18.29 -15.38 8.04
N ASP A 256 -19.02 -16.37 8.55
CA ASP A 256 -20.38 -16.17 9.04
C ASP A 256 -20.37 -15.15 10.20
N PRO A 257 -21.16 -14.06 10.14
CA PRO A 257 -21.22 -13.05 11.19
C PRO A 257 -21.57 -13.61 12.58
N SER A 258 -22.27 -14.75 12.67
CA SER A 258 -22.54 -15.45 13.93
C SER A 258 -21.28 -16.00 14.61
N GLN A 259 -20.19 -16.18 13.86
CA GLN A 259 -18.87 -16.57 14.37
C GLN A 259 -18.08 -15.37 14.90
N VAL A 260 -18.59 -14.15 14.71
CA VAL A 260 -17.95 -12.91 15.10
C VAL A 260 -18.56 -12.42 16.42
N GLU A 261 -17.83 -12.54 17.51
CA GLU A 261 -18.21 -11.90 18.78
C GLU A 261 -18.24 -10.37 18.59
N GLU A 262 -19.38 -9.70 18.79
CA GLU A 262 -19.54 -8.24 18.58
C GLU A 262 -19.20 -7.76 17.14
N PRO A 263 -20.05 -8.07 16.14
CA PRO A 263 -19.82 -7.61 14.78
C PRO A 263 -19.89 -6.08 14.69
N ILE A 264 -19.12 -5.52 13.74
CA ILE A 264 -19.17 -4.08 13.42
C ILE A 264 -20.62 -3.71 13.11
N GLN A 265 -21.10 -2.64 13.74
CA GLN A 265 -22.41 -2.10 13.44
C GLN A 265 -22.34 -1.31 12.13
N LEU A 266 -22.63 -1.99 11.02
CA LEU A 266 -22.75 -1.39 9.69
C LEU A 266 -24.12 -0.69 9.51
N ASP A 267 -25.13 -1.11 10.28
CA ASP A 267 -26.54 -0.82 10.05
C ASP A 267 -27.05 0.49 10.68
N LEU A 268 -26.19 1.26 11.35
CA LEU A 268 -26.57 2.53 12.00
C LEU A 268 -26.30 3.78 11.14
N LEU A 269 -25.93 3.60 9.86
CA LEU A 269 -25.55 4.68 8.96
C LEU A 269 -26.30 4.65 7.60
N SER A 270 -27.36 3.83 7.49
CA SER A 270 -28.32 3.87 6.37
C SER A 270 -29.41 4.91 6.60
#